data_AF-A0A7R9Y6W3-F1
#
_entry.id   AF-A0A7R9Y6W3-F1
#
_cell.length_a   1.000
_cell.length_b   1.000
_cell.length_c   1.000
_cell.angle_alpha   90.00
_cell.angle_beta   90.00
_cell.angle_gamma   90.00
#
_symmetry.space_group_name_H-M   'P 1'
#
loop_
_entity.id
_entity.type
_entity.pdbx_description
1 polymer ?
#
loop_
_entity_poly.entity_id
_entity_poly.type
_entity_poly.pdbx_seq_one_letter_code
_entity_poly.pdbx_strand_id
1 'polypeptide(L)'
;ESMPAARAPSARAPPLRRQQQGARAPRRAAPRAATQSPSGGDENDTMAYVVRRTRDDSRRTIESVTALHSSVVETLNPTAREGKSVADVRGELSDLREELRAAHERVHLSEARLRQTQSRLADMESAVRAATTLGDTSTLERAAGGASDSSSSDSDIGGVRIDQHGGEGFDDQRPAREPLEARQTGGALREFWYPVDFSSTLTDDTLVPLELFGEPWVLFRDANGVAGCVRDSCAHRACPLSLGKNVGGKVQCPYHGWEFQTDGKCTKTPSTNELKNIRVEALPVVERDGMIWVYPGEKDPPEDHQNFTALAPPGDEFTIHAEIVLTVPVEHGLLMENLLDLAHAPFTHTSTFAKGWSVPDRVDFKTVKNAVAQQIGGLGGEWQPYPIDMTFQPPCMVLSQIGLVKPGQVEAETRASDCDRHLHQLHVCLPAKDGETRLLYRMSLDFAKFAKNLPFVSEFWKELANQVLGEDLVLVEGQQRNMKAGMDVWSNPVAYDKLGVRYRRWRTGVQYGNPSLRSELTIE
;
A
#
# COMPACT_ATOMS: atom_id res chain seq x y z
N GLU A 1 51.68 -9.23 -81.80
CA GLU A 1 52.15 -7.87 -81.43
C GLU A 1 51.53 -7.54 -80.08
N SER A 2 52.19 -7.17 -78.98
CA SER A 2 53.58 -6.94 -78.59
C SER A 2 53.62 -7.03 -77.04
N MET A 3 54.58 -7.76 -76.48
CA MET A 3 55.09 -7.65 -75.09
C MET A 3 55.73 -6.25 -74.86
N PRO A 4 56.07 -5.77 -73.63
CA PRO A 4 56.92 -6.42 -72.59
C PRO A 4 56.55 -6.04 -71.11
N ALA A 5 57.21 -6.41 -69.99
CA ALA A 5 58.20 -7.39 -69.53
C ALA A 5 58.18 -7.30 -67.96
N ALA A 6 58.17 -8.43 -67.24
CA ALA A 6 59.27 -8.98 -66.40
C ALA A 6 59.45 -8.43 -64.96
N ARG A 7 59.27 -9.32 -63.95
CA ARG A 7 60.29 -9.82 -62.98
C ARG A 7 59.66 -10.29 -61.65
N ALA A 8 59.94 -11.54 -61.29
CA ALA A 8 59.82 -12.16 -59.94
C ALA A 8 61.16 -11.95 -59.15
N PRO A 9 61.47 -12.55 -57.96
CA PRO A 9 60.76 -13.55 -57.11
C PRO A 9 60.94 -13.41 -55.55
N SER A 10 60.44 -14.41 -54.79
CA SER A 10 61.06 -15.06 -53.58
C SER A 10 61.11 -14.28 -52.24
N ALA A 11 61.02 -14.81 -51.01
CA ALA A 11 60.68 -16.09 -50.37
C ALA A 11 60.55 -15.85 -48.84
N ARG A 12 59.93 -16.81 -48.13
CA ARG A 12 59.83 -16.92 -46.65
C ARG A 12 61.18 -17.13 -45.95
N ALA A 13 61.35 -16.62 -44.71
CA ALA A 13 61.90 -17.28 -43.49
C ALA A 13 61.90 -16.27 -42.27
N PRO A 14 62.27 -16.61 -41.01
CA PRO A 14 61.31 -16.77 -39.90
C PRO A 14 61.74 -15.97 -38.61
N PRO A 15 61.43 -16.35 -37.34
CA PRO A 15 60.97 -15.42 -36.30
C PRO A 15 62.05 -14.92 -35.33
N LEU A 16 61.82 -13.78 -34.68
CA LEU A 16 62.66 -13.29 -33.57
C LEU A 16 61.84 -13.12 -32.28
N ARG A 17 62.15 -14.00 -31.32
CA ARG A 17 61.84 -13.86 -29.90
C ARG A 17 62.79 -12.81 -29.32
N ARG A 18 62.28 -11.78 -28.65
CA ARG A 18 63.01 -11.10 -27.57
C ARG A 18 62.10 -10.76 -26.41
N GLN A 19 62.67 -11.02 -25.24
CA GLN A 19 62.13 -11.06 -23.91
C GLN A 19 62.24 -9.67 -23.28
N GLN A 20 61.25 -9.30 -22.45
CA GLN A 20 61.35 -8.62 -21.14
C GLN A 20 60.47 -7.38 -20.93
N GLN A 21 59.64 -7.53 -19.88
CA GLN A 21 59.37 -6.60 -18.78
C GLN A 21 58.62 -5.28 -19.05
N GLY A 22 57.53 -5.08 -18.30
CA GLY A 22 56.88 -3.78 -18.17
C GLY A 22 55.50 -3.81 -17.50
N ALA A 23 55.48 -3.75 -16.17
CA ALA A 23 54.44 -3.17 -15.30
C ALA A 23 52.96 -3.61 -15.47
N ARG A 24 52.53 -4.57 -14.63
CA ARG A 24 51.13 -4.67 -14.19
C ARG A 24 50.80 -3.50 -13.27
N ALA A 25 49.81 -2.69 -13.65
CA ALA A 25 49.20 -1.67 -12.79
C ALA A 25 48.52 -2.34 -11.57
N PRO A 26 48.57 -1.72 -10.37
CA PRO A 26 48.05 -2.34 -9.15
C PRO A 26 46.53 -2.34 -9.16
N ARG A 27 45.94 -3.51 -8.88
CA ARG A 27 44.52 -3.62 -8.47
C ARG A 27 44.33 -2.78 -7.22
N ARG A 28 43.56 -1.68 -7.32
CA ARG A 28 43.06 -0.95 -6.14
C ARG A 28 42.22 -1.92 -5.31
N ALA A 29 42.72 -2.29 -4.14
CA ALA A 29 41.96 -2.97 -3.12
C ALA A 29 40.81 -2.05 -2.68
N ALA A 30 39.59 -2.58 -2.65
CA ALA A 30 38.47 -1.94 -1.98
C ALA A 30 38.83 -1.68 -0.51
N PRO A 31 38.52 -0.51 0.05
CA PRO A 31 38.81 -0.26 1.46
C PRO A 31 37.96 -1.22 2.30
N ARG A 32 38.62 -2.10 3.06
CA ARG A 32 38.01 -2.80 4.19
C ARG A 32 37.48 -1.72 5.14
N ALA A 33 36.17 -1.55 5.20
CA ALA A 33 35.54 -0.78 6.27
C ALA A 33 35.83 -1.51 7.59
N ALA A 34 36.74 -0.96 8.38
CA ALA A 34 36.98 -1.40 9.73
C ALA A 34 35.68 -1.21 10.54
N THR A 35 35.06 -2.29 10.97
CA THR A 35 34.06 -2.30 12.03
C THR A 35 34.77 -2.00 13.35
N GLN A 36 34.98 -0.72 13.64
CA GLN A 36 35.22 -0.28 15.01
C GLN A 36 33.85 -0.22 15.69
N SER A 37 33.61 -1.16 16.62
CA SER A 37 32.52 -1.05 17.58
C SER A 37 32.80 0.17 18.46
N PRO A 38 31.85 1.12 18.63
CA PRO A 38 32.02 2.19 19.61
C PRO A 38 31.90 1.57 21.00
N SER A 39 33.02 1.53 21.71
CA SER A 39 33.05 1.30 23.15
C SER A 39 32.50 2.54 23.85
N GLY A 40 31.41 2.38 24.62
CA GLY A 40 30.93 3.32 25.64
C GLY A 40 30.64 4.74 25.14
N GLY A 41 29.42 4.97 24.65
CA GLY A 41 28.91 6.31 24.37
C GLY A 41 27.42 6.40 24.71
N ASP A 42 27.02 7.49 25.36
CA ASP A 42 25.64 7.85 25.72
C ASP A 42 24.62 7.46 24.63
N GLU A 43 23.46 6.94 25.01
CA GLU A 43 22.38 6.53 24.08
C GLU A 43 21.94 7.69 23.15
N ASN A 44 22.09 8.94 23.58
CA ASN A 44 21.88 10.14 22.77
C ASN A 44 22.84 10.27 21.58
N ASP A 45 24.08 9.79 21.70
CA ASP A 45 25.07 9.85 20.61
C ASP A 45 24.78 8.77 19.55
N THR A 46 24.14 7.67 19.95
CA THR A 46 23.74 6.57 19.06
C THR A 46 22.61 6.98 18.10
N MET A 47 21.59 7.71 18.58
CA MET A 47 20.52 8.20 17.70
C MET A 47 20.99 9.32 16.78
N ALA A 48 21.81 10.26 17.29
CA ALA A 48 22.41 11.29 16.46
C ALA A 48 23.30 10.67 15.36
N TYR A 49 24.02 9.60 15.68
CA TYR A 49 24.78 8.81 14.70
C TYR A 49 23.89 8.16 13.64
N VAL A 50 22.80 7.49 14.04
CA VAL A 50 21.86 6.82 13.11
C VAL A 50 21.20 7.83 12.16
N VAL A 51 20.76 8.98 12.67
CA VAL A 51 20.15 10.04 11.85
C VAL A 51 21.16 10.62 10.86
N ARG A 52 22.37 10.95 11.32
CA ARG A 52 23.45 11.44 10.43
C ARG A 52 23.79 10.42 9.34
N ARG A 53 23.94 9.15 9.71
CA ARG A 53 24.26 8.08 8.77
C ARG A 53 23.16 7.84 7.74
N THR A 54 21.90 7.85 8.17
CA THR A 54 20.74 7.68 7.28
C THR A 54 20.63 8.84 6.29
N ARG A 55 20.88 10.08 6.75
CA ARG A 55 20.93 11.28 5.91
C ARG A 55 22.05 11.20 4.86
N ASP A 56 23.26 10.80 5.26
CA ASP A 56 24.39 10.67 4.35
C ASP A 56 24.21 9.55 3.32
N ASP A 57 23.66 8.41 3.73
CA ASP A 57 23.35 7.29 2.82
C ASP A 57 22.25 7.68 1.81
N SER A 58 21.22 8.42 2.24
CA SER A 58 20.16 8.93 1.36
C SER A 58 20.70 9.91 0.33
N ARG A 59 21.56 10.86 0.78
CA ARG A 59 22.22 11.83 -0.11
C ARG A 59 23.06 11.15 -1.18
N ARG A 60 23.92 10.20 -0.79
CA ARG A 60 24.76 9.45 -1.74
C ARG A 60 23.93 8.66 -2.75
N THR A 61 22.80 8.13 -2.32
CA THR A 61 21.90 7.36 -3.20
C THR A 61 21.23 8.29 -4.23
N ILE A 62 20.77 9.46 -3.83
CA ILE A 62 20.21 10.48 -4.75
C ILE A 62 21.27 10.99 -5.74
N GLU A 63 22.48 11.26 -5.26
CA GLU A 63 23.62 11.65 -6.11
C GLU A 63 23.93 10.55 -7.14
N SER A 64 23.89 9.28 -6.74
CA SER A 64 24.08 8.12 -7.63
C SER A 64 22.98 8.01 -8.69
N VAL A 65 21.71 8.19 -8.33
CA VAL A 65 20.59 8.15 -9.29
C VAL A 65 20.69 9.31 -10.28
N THR A 66 21.01 10.51 -9.81
CA THR A 66 21.18 11.71 -10.65
C THR A 66 22.33 11.55 -11.65
N ALA A 67 23.45 10.95 -11.20
CA ALA A 67 24.58 10.65 -12.06
C ALA A 67 24.23 9.61 -13.13
N LEU A 68 23.52 8.54 -12.76
CA LEU A 68 23.08 7.50 -13.70
C LEU A 68 22.08 8.04 -14.72
N HIS A 69 21.15 8.91 -14.29
CA HIS A 69 20.23 9.59 -15.19
C HIS A 69 20.97 10.46 -16.21
N SER A 70 21.96 11.24 -15.77
CA SER A 70 22.82 12.04 -16.66
C SER A 70 23.57 11.15 -17.67
N SER A 71 24.08 10.00 -17.24
CA SER A 71 24.73 9.03 -18.14
C SER A 71 23.78 8.45 -19.18
N VAL A 72 22.53 8.14 -18.81
CA VAL A 72 21.50 7.68 -19.77
C VAL A 72 21.19 8.77 -20.79
N VAL A 73 21.03 10.02 -20.36
CA VAL A 73 20.79 11.16 -21.25
C VAL A 73 21.94 11.34 -22.24
N GLU A 74 23.19 11.21 -21.77
CA GLU A 74 24.38 11.34 -22.61
C GLU A 74 24.51 10.18 -23.61
N THR A 75 24.27 8.93 -23.20
CA THR A 75 24.24 7.78 -24.11
C THR A 75 23.13 7.90 -25.17
N LEU A 76 22.02 8.59 -24.84
CA LEU A 76 20.93 8.84 -25.77
C LEU A 76 21.11 10.09 -26.65
N ASN A 77 22.13 10.91 -26.38
CA ASN A 77 22.41 12.15 -27.11
C ASN A 77 22.80 11.85 -28.58
N PRO A 78 22.12 12.44 -29.59
CA PRO A 78 22.40 12.19 -31.01
C PRO A 78 23.87 12.41 -31.41
N THR A 79 24.54 13.39 -30.82
CA THR A 79 25.94 13.74 -31.12
C THR A 79 26.92 12.73 -30.51
N ALA A 80 26.59 12.12 -29.37
CA ALA A 80 27.40 11.09 -28.70
C ALA A 80 27.26 9.70 -29.35
N ARG A 81 26.23 9.52 -30.20
CA ARG A 81 25.99 8.29 -30.98
C ARG A 81 26.76 8.26 -32.30
N GLU A 82 27.34 9.38 -32.73
CA GLU A 82 28.07 9.50 -33.98
C GLU A 82 29.37 8.67 -33.90
N GLY A 83 29.35 7.46 -34.46
CA GLY A 83 30.49 6.52 -34.44
C GLY A 83 30.32 5.27 -33.56
N LYS A 84 29.20 5.12 -32.82
CA LYS A 84 28.90 3.87 -32.07
C LYS A 84 27.98 2.95 -32.87
N SER A 85 28.19 1.63 -32.78
CA SER A 85 27.25 0.68 -33.37
C SER A 85 25.98 0.57 -32.51
N VAL A 86 24.87 0.15 -33.11
CA VAL A 86 23.61 -0.10 -32.39
C VAL A 86 23.78 -1.16 -31.30
N ALA A 87 24.70 -2.13 -31.49
CA ALA A 87 25.00 -3.15 -30.50
C ALA A 87 25.70 -2.55 -29.26
N ASP A 88 26.61 -1.60 -29.46
CA ASP A 88 27.35 -0.95 -28.37
C ASP A 88 26.41 -0.07 -27.52
N VAL A 89 25.55 0.71 -28.16
CA VAL A 89 24.54 1.54 -27.46
C VAL A 89 23.56 0.66 -26.68
N ARG A 90 23.18 -0.50 -27.23
CA ARG A 90 22.30 -1.46 -26.54
C ARG A 90 22.98 -2.11 -25.34
N GLY A 91 24.29 -2.39 -25.42
CA GLY A 91 25.09 -2.88 -24.30
C GLY A 91 25.17 -1.85 -23.18
N GLU A 92 25.59 -0.62 -23.50
CA GLU A 92 25.69 0.48 -22.52
C GLU A 92 24.35 0.77 -21.83
N LEU A 93 23.24 0.77 -22.57
CA LEU A 93 21.90 0.94 -21.98
C LEU A 93 21.47 -0.23 -21.09
N SER A 94 21.90 -1.45 -21.40
CA SER A 94 21.61 -2.62 -20.57
C SER A 94 22.34 -2.55 -19.23
N ASP A 95 23.62 -2.15 -19.26
CA ASP A 95 24.45 -2.00 -18.06
C ASP A 95 23.92 -0.84 -17.19
N LEU A 96 23.61 0.32 -17.79
CA LEU A 96 22.99 1.45 -17.09
C LEU A 96 21.62 1.10 -16.49
N ARG A 97 20.85 0.24 -17.14
CA ARG A 97 19.55 -0.25 -16.60
C ARG A 97 19.75 -1.11 -15.35
N GLU A 98 20.77 -1.95 -15.32
CA GLU A 98 21.08 -2.78 -14.16
C GLU A 98 21.61 -1.92 -12.99
N GLU A 99 22.48 -0.95 -13.27
CA GLU A 99 22.97 -0.01 -12.26
C GLU A 99 21.85 0.88 -11.69
N LEU A 100 20.92 1.35 -12.54
CA LEU A 100 19.76 2.12 -12.11
C LEU A 100 18.80 1.29 -11.27
N ARG A 101 18.57 0.02 -11.64
CA ARG A 101 17.77 -0.92 -10.84
C ARG A 101 18.36 -1.12 -9.45
N ALA A 102 19.67 -1.33 -9.36
CA ALA A 102 20.36 -1.46 -8.07
C ALA A 102 20.34 -0.15 -7.26
N ALA A 103 20.40 1.01 -7.93
CA ALA A 103 20.26 2.31 -7.26
C ALA A 103 18.85 2.53 -6.70
N HIS A 104 17.80 2.17 -7.44
CA HIS A 104 16.42 2.21 -6.95
C HIS A 104 16.17 1.26 -5.77
N GLU A 105 16.74 0.05 -5.80
CA GLU A 105 16.66 -0.88 -4.66
C GLU A 105 17.27 -0.27 -3.38
N ARG A 106 18.40 0.46 -3.51
CA ARG A 106 18.99 1.20 -2.38
C ARG A 106 18.11 2.34 -1.89
N VAL A 107 17.34 3.00 -2.77
CA VAL A 107 16.36 4.04 -2.38
C VAL A 107 15.26 3.41 -1.53
N HIS A 108 14.66 2.31 -1.98
CA HIS A 108 13.60 1.62 -1.23
C HIS A 108 14.08 1.14 0.15
N LEU A 109 15.30 0.61 0.24
CA LEU A 109 15.89 0.23 1.53
C LEU A 109 16.13 1.44 2.44
N SER A 110 16.54 2.57 1.88
CA SER A 110 16.75 3.81 2.64
C SER A 110 15.43 4.42 3.12
N GLU A 111 14.40 4.37 2.29
CA GLU A 111 13.04 4.78 2.61
C GLU A 111 12.45 3.92 3.75
N ALA A 112 12.59 2.59 3.67
CA ALA A 112 12.15 1.68 4.72
C ALA A 112 12.84 1.99 6.08
N ARG A 113 14.14 2.29 6.06
CA ARG A 113 14.89 2.70 7.27
C ARG A 113 14.40 4.04 7.81
N LEU A 114 14.15 5.03 6.95
CA LEU A 114 13.62 6.33 7.35
C LEU A 114 12.24 6.20 8.01
N ARG A 115 11.34 5.39 7.43
CA ARG A 115 10.03 5.11 8.03
C ARG A 115 10.15 4.46 9.40
N GLN A 116 11.08 3.51 9.56
CA GLN A 116 11.36 2.89 10.85
C GLN A 116 11.91 3.91 11.88
N THR A 117 12.84 4.78 11.49
CA THR A 117 13.36 5.84 12.36
C THR A 117 12.27 6.84 12.75
N GLN A 118 11.41 7.23 11.80
CA GLN A 118 10.29 8.13 12.04
C GLN A 118 9.29 7.53 13.04
N SER A 119 8.95 6.24 12.89
CA SER A 119 8.11 5.52 13.85
C SER A 119 8.71 5.55 15.26
N ARG A 120 10.01 5.23 15.40
CA ARG A 120 10.68 5.26 16.71
C ARG A 120 10.71 6.65 17.33
N LEU A 121 10.91 7.69 16.53
CA LEU A 121 10.86 9.08 17.01
C LEU A 121 9.45 9.44 17.50
N ALA A 122 8.40 9.00 16.79
CA ALA A 122 7.03 9.20 17.23
C ALA A 122 6.72 8.45 18.54
N ASP A 123 7.22 7.22 18.70
CA ASP A 123 7.08 6.44 19.94
C ASP A 123 7.80 7.13 21.11
N MET A 124 9.02 7.63 20.89
CA MET A 124 9.79 8.38 21.89
C MET A 124 9.10 9.70 22.25
N GLU A 125 8.57 10.43 21.26
CA GLU A 125 7.84 11.68 21.50
C GLU A 125 6.57 11.42 22.33
N SER A 126 5.84 10.34 22.02
CA SER A 126 4.68 9.90 22.79
C SER A 126 5.05 9.55 24.23
N ALA A 127 6.15 8.81 24.43
CA ALA A 127 6.67 8.46 25.75
C ALA A 127 7.10 9.70 26.56
N VAL A 128 7.78 10.66 25.92
CA VAL A 128 8.19 11.93 26.56
C VAL A 128 6.96 12.77 26.93
N ARG A 129 5.95 12.87 26.04
CA ARG A 129 4.70 13.56 26.34
C ARG A 129 3.93 12.90 27.49
N ALA A 130 3.87 11.57 27.52
CA ALA A 130 3.25 10.82 28.62
C ALA A 130 3.98 11.07 29.96
N ALA A 131 5.31 11.03 29.97
CA ALA A 131 6.12 11.31 31.17
C ALA A 131 5.95 12.78 31.65
N THR A 132 5.87 13.73 30.71
CA THR A 132 5.67 15.16 31.04
C THR A 132 4.27 15.43 31.60
N THR A 133 3.26 14.68 31.16
CA THR A 133 1.86 14.83 31.59
C THR A 133 1.60 14.22 32.97
N LEU A 134 2.32 13.16 33.33
CA LEU A 134 2.17 12.47 34.61
C LEU A 134 2.99 13.10 35.75
N GLY A 135 3.86 14.08 35.46
CA GLY A 135 4.70 14.74 36.47
C GLY A 135 5.70 13.79 37.16
N ASP A 136 5.88 12.59 36.62
CA ASP A 136 6.62 11.50 37.25
C ASP A 136 7.98 11.35 36.53
N THR A 137 9.02 11.94 37.12
CA THR A 137 10.40 11.85 36.59
C THR A 137 11.01 10.47 36.82
N SER A 138 10.32 9.53 37.48
CA SER A 138 10.83 8.19 37.79
C SER A 138 10.86 7.23 36.58
N THR A 139 10.11 7.51 35.51
CA THR A 139 10.12 6.69 34.29
C THR A 139 11.33 6.95 33.39
N LEU A 140 12.05 8.06 33.59
CA LEU A 140 13.23 8.42 32.78
C LEU A 140 14.49 7.61 33.20
N GLU A 141 14.62 7.22 34.47
CA GLU A 141 15.78 6.45 34.94
C GLU A 141 15.70 4.95 34.60
N ARG A 142 14.48 4.43 34.43
CA ARG A 142 14.25 3.00 34.13
C ARG A 142 14.39 2.66 32.64
N ALA A 143 14.34 3.66 31.77
CA ALA A 143 14.65 3.52 30.34
C ALA A 143 16.16 3.58 30.06
N ALA A 144 16.96 4.16 30.97
CA ALA A 144 18.41 4.39 30.79
C ALA A 144 19.31 3.41 31.56
N GLY A 145 18.77 2.50 32.37
CA GLY A 145 19.55 1.60 33.23
C GLY A 145 19.01 0.17 33.27
N GLY A 146 19.62 -0.74 32.49
CA GLY A 146 19.18 -2.14 32.42
C GLY A 146 20.19 -3.11 31.83
N ALA A 147 21.48 -2.99 32.19
CA ALA A 147 22.44 -4.09 32.07
C ALA A 147 23.37 -4.08 33.29
N SER A 148 23.15 -5.01 34.21
CA SER A 148 24.17 -5.40 35.18
C SER A 148 24.34 -6.91 35.11
N ASP A 149 25.40 -7.32 34.43
CA ASP A 149 26.05 -8.61 34.62
C ASP A 149 26.39 -8.81 36.09
N SER A 150 26.05 -9.98 36.63
CA SER A 150 26.75 -10.53 37.79
C SER A 150 27.32 -11.88 37.37
N SER A 151 28.58 -11.85 36.92
CA SER A 151 29.43 -13.03 36.83
C SER A 151 30.10 -13.25 38.19
N SER A 152 29.92 -14.44 38.76
CA SER A 152 30.89 -14.98 39.72
C SER A 152 31.07 -16.47 39.42
N SER A 153 32.29 -16.79 39.04
CA SER A 153 32.81 -18.12 38.76
C SER A 153 32.97 -18.95 40.03
N ASP A 154 32.67 -20.24 39.87
CA ASP A 154 33.57 -21.38 40.11
C ASP A 154 33.14 -22.44 41.14
N SER A 155 33.37 -23.69 40.70
CA SER A 155 33.60 -24.94 41.43
C SER A 155 32.46 -25.70 42.14
N ASP A 156 32.22 -26.88 41.57
CA ASP A 156 32.28 -28.20 42.20
C ASP A 156 31.05 -28.90 42.82
N ILE A 157 30.91 -30.14 42.32
CA ILE A 157 30.48 -31.37 43.00
C ILE A 157 28.99 -31.56 43.31
N GLY A 158 28.47 -32.66 42.77
CA GLY A 158 27.55 -33.53 43.51
C GLY A 158 26.28 -33.88 42.75
N GLY A 159 26.31 -35.00 42.03
CA GLY A 159 25.07 -35.64 41.61
C GLY A 159 24.22 -36.06 42.80
N VAL A 160 22.90 -36.24 42.60
CA VAL A 160 22.10 -37.35 43.11
C VAL A 160 20.62 -37.18 42.71
N ARG A 161 20.13 -38.25 42.07
CA ARG A 161 18.78 -38.85 42.04
C ARG A 161 17.58 -38.09 41.46
N ILE A 162 17.12 -38.67 40.36
CA ILE A 162 15.73 -38.75 39.92
C ILE A 162 14.93 -39.49 41.00
N ASP A 163 13.92 -38.84 41.56
CA ASP A 163 12.79 -39.54 42.19
C ASP A 163 11.51 -39.18 41.43
N GLN A 164 10.90 -40.24 40.89
CA GLN A 164 9.55 -40.24 40.34
C GLN A 164 8.57 -40.39 41.50
N HIS A 165 7.71 -39.40 41.75
CA HIS A 165 6.37 -39.50 42.35
C HIS A 165 5.67 -38.21 41.91
N GLY A 166 4.54 -38.20 41.22
CA GLY A 166 3.25 -38.81 41.55
C GLY A 166 2.26 -37.66 41.31
N GLY A 167 1.28 -37.86 40.42
CA GLY A 167 0.53 -36.77 39.80
C GLY A 167 -0.32 -35.92 40.75
N GLU A 168 -0.60 -34.69 40.30
CA GLU A 168 -1.83 -33.94 40.56
C GLU A 168 -1.91 -32.79 39.54
N GLY A 169 -3.14 -32.48 39.09
CA GLY A 169 -3.45 -31.73 37.88
C GLY A 169 -2.85 -30.33 37.83
N PHE A 170 -2.28 -29.98 36.67
CA PHE A 170 -1.88 -28.61 36.35
C PHE A 170 -3.10 -27.85 35.81
N ASP A 171 -3.61 -26.94 36.63
CA ASP A 171 -4.57 -25.91 36.27
C ASP A 171 -3.91 -24.93 35.27
N ASP A 172 -4.45 -24.85 34.05
CA ASP A 172 -3.97 -24.01 32.94
C ASP A 172 -4.39 -22.55 33.19
N GLN A 173 -3.78 -21.93 34.20
CA GLN A 173 -3.87 -20.48 34.40
C GLN A 173 -2.78 -19.79 33.58
N ARG A 174 -3.00 -19.71 32.26
CA ARG A 174 -2.37 -18.65 31.46
C ARG A 174 -2.83 -17.30 32.00
N PRO A 175 -1.92 -16.31 32.15
CA PRO A 175 -2.32 -14.96 32.49
C PRO A 175 -3.32 -14.45 31.45
N ALA A 176 -4.41 -13.87 31.96
CA ALA A 176 -5.49 -13.31 31.17
C ALA A 176 -4.92 -12.38 30.09
N ARG A 177 -5.30 -12.65 28.84
CA ARG A 177 -5.06 -11.75 27.71
C ARG A 177 -5.59 -10.36 28.05
N GLU A 178 -4.81 -9.34 27.71
CA GLU A 178 -5.16 -7.92 27.82
C GLU A 178 -6.58 -7.60 27.29
N PRO A 179 -7.21 -6.50 27.75
CA PRO A 179 -8.66 -6.30 27.60
C PRO A 179 -9.13 -6.31 26.14
N LEU A 180 -10.32 -6.89 25.94
CA LEU A 180 -11.09 -6.95 24.69
C LEU A 180 -11.32 -5.61 23.96
N GLU A 181 -10.91 -4.46 24.52
CA GLU A 181 -11.22 -3.13 24.00
C GLU A 181 -10.45 -2.79 22.70
N ALA A 182 -9.28 -3.38 22.49
CA ALA A 182 -8.52 -3.20 21.23
C ALA A 182 -9.13 -3.96 20.03
N ARG A 183 -10.12 -4.85 20.25
CA ARG A 183 -10.83 -5.59 19.20
C ARG A 183 -12.05 -4.84 18.63
N GLN A 184 -12.41 -3.68 19.16
CA GLN A 184 -13.68 -3.00 18.84
C GLN A 184 -13.54 -1.79 17.91
N THR A 185 -12.43 -1.64 17.18
CA THR A 185 -12.36 -0.68 16.07
C THR A 185 -13.32 -1.14 14.96
N GLY A 186 -14.40 -0.39 14.77
CA GLY A 186 -15.37 -0.59 13.68
C GLY A 186 -16.73 -1.16 14.07
N GLY A 187 -16.90 -1.78 15.25
CA GLY A 187 -18.20 -2.29 15.72
C GLY A 187 -18.93 -3.11 14.66
N ALA A 188 -20.22 -2.82 14.44
CA ALA A 188 -21.01 -3.53 13.43
C ALA A 188 -20.65 -3.19 11.96
N LEU A 189 -19.77 -2.21 11.70
CA LEU A 189 -19.23 -1.98 10.36
C LEU A 189 -18.31 -3.12 9.90
N ARG A 190 -17.67 -3.85 10.83
CA ARG A 190 -16.82 -5.00 10.46
C ARG A 190 -17.60 -6.11 9.75
N GLU A 191 -18.91 -6.09 9.85
CA GLU A 191 -19.80 -7.18 9.46
C GLU A 191 -20.33 -7.03 8.03
N PHE A 192 -19.52 -6.39 7.19
CA PHE A 192 -19.73 -6.21 5.76
C PHE A 192 -18.58 -6.86 4.99
N TRP A 193 -18.81 -7.14 3.71
CA TRP A 193 -17.72 -7.46 2.80
C TRP A 193 -17.03 -6.19 2.32
N TYR A 194 -15.71 -6.21 2.36
CA TYR A 194 -14.85 -5.09 1.97
C TYR A 194 -14.01 -5.48 0.75
N PRO A 195 -14.07 -4.73 -0.36
CA PRO A 195 -13.16 -4.94 -1.48
C PRO A 195 -11.80 -4.32 -1.13
N VAL A 196 -10.82 -5.17 -0.82
CA VAL A 196 -9.54 -4.75 -0.20
C VAL A 196 -8.39 -4.53 -1.19
N ASP A 197 -8.47 -5.16 -2.37
CA ASP A 197 -7.53 -4.96 -3.46
C ASP A 197 -8.15 -5.34 -4.82
N PHE A 198 -7.46 -5.00 -5.90
CA PHE A 198 -7.80 -5.48 -7.24
C PHE A 198 -7.25 -6.90 -7.45
N SER A 199 -8.01 -7.73 -8.15
CA SER A 199 -7.56 -9.07 -8.58
C SER A 199 -6.25 -9.04 -9.37
N SER A 200 -6.06 -7.96 -10.14
CA SER A 200 -4.89 -7.70 -10.98
C SER A 200 -3.61 -7.42 -10.18
N THR A 201 -3.72 -6.92 -8.94
CA THR A 201 -2.59 -6.68 -8.04
C THR A 201 -1.99 -7.97 -7.51
N LEU A 202 -2.84 -8.98 -7.28
CA LEU A 202 -2.47 -10.23 -6.62
C LEU A 202 -2.05 -11.26 -7.67
N THR A 203 -0.75 -11.36 -7.97
CA THR A 203 -0.16 -12.44 -8.79
C THR A 203 0.27 -13.63 -7.92
N ASP A 204 0.57 -14.77 -8.54
CA ASP A 204 0.91 -16.03 -7.86
C ASP A 204 2.09 -15.93 -6.88
N ASP A 205 3.02 -15.00 -7.11
CA ASP A 205 4.24 -14.80 -6.33
C ASP A 205 4.20 -13.58 -5.40
N THR A 206 3.10 -12.83 -5.40
CA THR A 206 2.96 -11.62 -4.58
C THR A 206 2.42 -11.89 -3.18
N LEU A 207 2.91 -11.10 -2.24
CA LEU A 207 2.29 -10.89 -0.93
C LEU A 207 1.88 -9.43 -0.85
N VAL A 208 0.60 -9.16 -0.64
CA VAL A 208 0.08 -7.79 -0.56
C VAL A 208 -0.32 -7.49 0.87
N PRO A 209 0.48 -6.70 1.63
CA PRO A 209 0.09 -6.27 2.96
C PRO A 209 -1.02 -5.23 2.89
N LEU A 210 -1.95 -5.31 3.84
CA LEU A 210 -2.99 -4.31 4.05
C LEU A 210 -3.32 -4.19 5.54
N GLU A 211 -3.82 -3.03 5.92
CA GLU A 211 -4.44 -2.81 7.23
C GLU A 211 -5.95 -2.66 7.03
N LEU A 212 -6.74 -3.26 7.92
CA LEU A 212 -8.20 -3.14 7.90
C LEU A 212 -8.68 -3.11 9.36
N PHE A 213 -9.35 -2.04 9.78
CA PHE A 213 -9.76 -1.81 11.16
C PHE A 213 -8.62 -1.83 12.22
N GLY A 214 -7.44 -1.34 11.87
CA GLY A 214 -6.25 -1.28 12.73
C GLY A 214 -5.50 -2.60 12.82
N GLU A 215 -5.90 -3.58 12.03
CA GLU A 215 -5.39 -4.94 12.07
C GLU A 215 -4.58 -5.26 10.81
N PRO A 216 -3.35 -5.81 10.94
CA PRO A 216 -2.50 -6.09 9.79
C PRO A 216 -2.82 -7.46 9.17
N TRP A 217 -2.93 -7.49 7.85
CA TRP A 217 -3.31 -8.63 7.04
C TRP A 217 -2.41 -8.74 5.81
N VAL A 218 -2.30 -9.95 5.26
CA VAL A 218 -1.57 -10.21 4.02
C VAL A 218 -2.41 -11.06 3.07
N LEU A 219 -2.55 -10.57 1.84
CA LEU A 219 -3.16 -11.31 0.73
C LEU A 219 -2.09 -12.10 -0.03
N PHE A 220 -2.47 -13.29 -0.48
CA PHE A 220 -1.66 -14.13 -1.38
C PHE A 220 -2.55 -15.14 -2.09
N ARG A 221 -2.07 -15.74 -3.19
CA ARG A 221 -2.76 -16.84 -3.87
C ARG A 221 -2.23 -18.19 -3.42
N ASP A 222 -3.13 -19.16 -3.31
CA ASP A 222 -2.74 -20.56 -3.19
C ASP A 222 -2.24 -21.13 -4.53
N ALA A 223 -1.85 -22.41 -4.54
CA ALA A 223 -1.31 -23.06 -5.74
C ALA A 223 -2.37 -23.28 -6.85
N ASN A 224 -3.66 -23.12 -6.53
CA ASN A 224 -4.77 -23.19 -7.46
C ASN A 224 -5.20 -21.81 -7.94
N GLY A 225 -4.49 -20.75 -7.54
CA GLY A 225 -4.83 -19.36 -7.86
C GLY A 225 -5.92 -18.76 -6.97
N VAL A 226 -6.37 -19.46 -5.92
CA VAL A 226 -7.42 -18.97 -5.01
C VAL A 226 -6.80 -17.94 -4.04
N ALA A 227 -7.37 -16.75 -3.99
CA ALA A 227 -6.93 -15.71 -3.06
C ALA A 227 -7.26 -16.08 -1.60
N GLY A 228 -6.33 -15.78 -0.69
CA GLY A 228 -6.53 -15.89 0.75
C GLY A 228 -6.01 -14.66 1.49
N CYS A 229 -6.52 -14.45 2.70
CA CYS A 229 -6.18 -13.33 3.56
C CYS A 229 -5.91 -13.87 4.96
N VAL A 230 -4.67 -13.72 5.43
CA VAL A 230 -4.28 -14.17 6.77
C VAL A 230 -3.67 -13.03 7.57
N ARG A 231 -3.74 -13.15 8.89
CA ARG A 231 -3.13 -12.20 9.82
C ARG A 231 -1.67 -12.02 9.47
N ASP A 232 -1.21 -10.78 9.29
CA ASP A 232 0.19 -10.48 8.95
C ASP A 232 1.10 -10.54 10.19
N SER A 233 1.04 -11.66 10.90
CA SER A 233 1.76 -11.90 12.12
C SER A 233 1.99 -13.39 12.30
N CYS A 234 3.24 -13.83 12.16
CA CYS A 234 3.61 -15.23 12.30
C CYS A 234 3.30 -15.74 13.71
N ALA A 235 2.60 -16.87 13.82
CA ALA A 235 2.23 -17.49 15.09
C ALA A 235 3.43 -17.88 16.00
N HIS A 236 4.66 -17.88 15.48
CA HIS A 236 5.86 -18.15 16.27
C HIS A 236 6.32 -16.93 17.10
N ARG A 237 6.64 -15.81 16.44
CA ARG A 237 7.22 -14.61 17.08
C ARG A 237 6.69 -13.30 16.48
N ALA A 238 5.45 -13.33 16.00
CA ALA A 238 4.74 -12.17 15.43
C ALA A 238 5.48 -11.45 14.28
N CYS A 239 6.43 -12.12 13.61
CA CYS A 239 7.13 -11.57 12.46
C CYS A 239 6.12 -11.33 11.33
N PRO A 240 6.12 -10.15 10.68
CA PRO A 240 5.26 -9.88 9.53
C PRO A 240 5.50 -10.91 8.43
N LEU A 241 4.44 -11.60 8.04
CA LEU A 241 4.45 -12.60 6.99
C LEU A 241 4.62 -11.97 5.61
N SER A 242 4.16 -10.74 5.42
CA SER A 242 4.29 -9.93 4.20
C SER A 242 5.74 -9.62 3.81
N LEU A 243 6.67 -9.62 4.78
CA LEU A 243 8.11 -9.53 4.52
C LEU A 243 8.72 -10.84 3.99
N GLY A 244 7.91 -11.89 3.90
CA GLY A 244 8.28 -13.21 3.42
C GLY A 244 8.15 -13.34 1.91
N LYS A 245 7.69 -14.52 1.49
CA LYS A 245 7.41 -14.83 0.08
C LYS A 245 6.31 -15.87 -0.03
N ASN A 246 5.62 -15.90 -1.17
CA ASN A 246 4.73 -16.99 -1.53
C ASN A 246 5.54 -18.18 -2.06
N VAL A 247 5.41 -19.36 -1.43
CA VAL A 247 6.12 -20.60 -1.81
C VAL A 247 5.10 -21.69 -2.08
N GLY A 248 4.80 -21.91 -3.37
CA GLY A 248 3.88 -22.97 -3.78
C GLY A 248 2.48 -22.79 -3.19
N GLY A 249 1.98 -21.55 -3.16
CA GLY A 249 0.65 -21.23 -2.65
C GLY A 249 0.55 -21.09 -1.14
N LYS A 250 1.66 -20.76 -0.49
CA LYS A 250 1.77 -20.64 0.97
C LYS A 250 2.62 -19.44 1.32
N VAL A 251 2.18 -18.64 2.27
CA VAL A 251 3.02 -17.56 2.80
C VAL A 251 4.09 -18.15 3.71
N GLN A 252 5.36 -17.93 3.35
CA GLN A 252 6.51 -18.37 4.15
C GLN A 252 7.06 -17.20 4.96
N CYS A 253 7.05 -17.33 6.28
CA CYS A 253 7.63 -16.36 7.20
C CYS A 253 9.15 -16.22 6.97
N PRO A 254 9.69 -15.00 6.81
CA PRO A 254 11.12 -14.80 6.52
C PRO A 254 12.03 -15.15 7.70
N TYR A 255 11.49 -15.26 8.91
CA TYR A 255 12.29 -15.44 10.11
C TYR A 255 12.78 -16.89 10.27
N HIS A 256 11.85 -17.84 10.34
CA HIS A 256 12.17 -19.25 10.60
C HIS A 256 11.57 -20.20 9.54
N GLY A 257 11.08 -19.63 8.43
CA GLY A 257 10.57 -20.38 7.28
C GLY A 257 9.21 -21.03 7.48
N TRP A 258 8.46 -20.68 8.53
CA TRP A 258 7.16 -21.30 8.78
C TRP A 258 6.18 -20.95 7.65
N GLU A 259 5.50 -21.95 7.10
CA GLU A 259 4.64 -21.82 5.92
C GLU A 259 3.16 -21.96 6.32
N PHE A 260 2.33 -21.01 5.91
CA PHE A 260 0.90 -20.96 6.20
C PHE A 260 0.07 -21.02 4.90
N GLN A 261 -1.02 -21.78 4.93
CA GLN A 261 -2.03 -21.82 3.87
C GLN A 261 -3.03 -20.67 3.99
N THR A 262 -3.89 -20.52 2.97
CA THR A 262 -4.94 -19.48 2.92
C THR A 262 -5.97 -19.60 4.04
N ASP A 263 -6.16 -20.79 4.62
CA ASP A 263 -6.97 -21.04 5.83
C ASP A 263 -6.21 -20.78 7.15
N GLY A 264 -5.01 -20.20 7.05
CA GLY A 264 -4.12 -19.91 8.17
C GLY A 264 -3.39 -21.11 8.75
N LYS A 265 -3.59 -22.34 8.24
CA LYS A 265 -2.92 -23.53 8.77
C LYS A 265 -1.42 -23.51 8.52
N CYS A 266 -0.63 -23.68 9.58
CA CYS A 266 0.79 -23.94 9.45
C CYS A 266 1.00 -25.35 8.91
N THR A 267 1.64 -25.47 7.74
CA THR A 267 1.87 -26.77 7.09
C THR A 267 3.32 -27.19 7.08
N LYS A 268 4.24 -26.28 7.44
CA LYS A 268 5.67 -26.57 7.50
C LYS A 268 6.38 -25.65 8.47
N THR A 269 7.31 -26.20 9.25
CA THR A 269 8.14 -25.48 10.22
C THR A 269 9.62 -25.81 10.00
N PRO A 270 10.27 -25.37 8.92
CA PRO A 270 11.62 -25.84 8.53
C PRO A 270 12.71 -25.69 9.60
N SER A 271 12.54 -24.75 10.54
CA SER A 271 13.45 -24.53 11.65
C SER A 271 13.32 -25.54 12.80
N THR A 272 12.33 -26.43 12.78
CA THR A 272 12.07 -27.41 13.84
C THR A 272 11.37 -28.66 13.32
N ASN A 273 11.60 -29.79 13.97
CA ASN A 273 10.90 -31.04 13.63
C ASN A 273 9.51 -31.14 14.30
N GLU A 274 9.12 -30.15 15.11
CA GLU A 274 7.81 -30.10 15.76
C GLU A 274 6.78 -29.38 14.89
N LEU A 275 5.88 -30.14 14.27
CA LEU A 275 4.67 -29.58 13.66
C LEU A 275 3.48 -29.76 14.60
N LYS A 276 3.14 -28.71 15.35
CA LYS A 276 1.93 -28.65 16.18
C LYS A 276 0.75 -28.17 15.32
N ASN A 277 -0.48 -28.34 15.81
CA ASN A 277 -1.67 -27.77 15.20
C ASN A 277 -1.69 -26.24 15.39
N ILE A 278 -0.83 -25.54 14.65
CA ILE A 278 -0.62 -24.09 14.72
C ILE A 278 -1.37 -23.44 13.57
N ARG A 279 -2.05 -22.34 13.86
CA ARG A 279 -2.75 -21.53 12.89
C ARG A 279 -2.46 -20.05 13.13
N VAL A 280 -2.42 -19.29 12.05
CA VAL A 280 -2.71 -17.85 12.09
C VAL A 280 -4.18 -17.65 11.78
N GLU A 281 -4.72 -16.51 12.18
CA GLU A 281 -6.09 -16.16 11.83
C GLU A 281 -6.20 -15.90 10.32
N ALA A 282 -7.32 -16.31 9.73
CA ALA A 282 -7.63 -16.16 8.32
C ALA A 282 -9.04 -15.58 8.19
N LEU A 283 -9.23 -14.67 7.23
CA LEU A 283 -10.53 -14.09 6.93
C LEU A 283 -11.16 -14.80 5.73
N PRO A 284 -12.51 -14.90 5.67
CA PRO A 284 -13.21 -15.29 4.46
C PRO A 284 -12.84 -14.36 3.29
N VAL A 285 -12.58 -14.95 2.12
CA VAL A 285 -12.20 -14.24 0.89
C VAL A 285 -13.09 -14.67 -0.26
N VAL A 286 -13.53 -13.70 -1.06
CA VAL A 286 -14.23 -13.93 -2.34
C VAL A 286 -13.56 -13.08 -3.43
N GLU A 287 -13.30 -13.67 -4.59
CA GLU A 287 -12.82 -12.93 -5.76
C GLU A 287 -13.98 -12.75 -6.75
N ARG A 288 -14.35 -11.50 -7.02
CA ARG A 288 -15.50 -11.14 -7.86
C ARG A 288 -15.33 -9.74 -8.44
N ASP A 289 -15.77 -9.54 -9.67
CA ASP A 289 -15.76 -8.24 -10.38
C ASP A 289 -14.35 -7.61 -10.49
N GLY A 290 -13.33 -8.47 -10.58
CA GLY A 290 -11.92 -8.06 -10.61
C GLY A 290 -11.42 -7.48 -9.28
N MET A 291 -12.11 -7.75 -8.17
CA MET A 291 -11.76 -7.31 -6.82
C MET A 291 -11.59 -8.51 -5.88
N ILE A 292 -10.70 -8.36 -4.91
CA ILE A 292 -10.56 -9.27 -3.77
C ILE A 292 -11.39 -8.73 -2.62
N TRP A 293 -12.40 -9.49 -2.20
CA TRP A 293 -13.30 -9.15 -1.11
C TRP A 293 -12.94 -9.93 0.15
N VAL A 294 -12.97 -9.26 1.30
CA VAL A 294 -12.65 -9.81 2.61
C VAL A 294 -13.77 -9.49 3.60
N TYR A 295 -14.10 -10.44 4.47
CA TYR A 295 -15.06 -10.26 5.55
C TYR A 295 -14.35 -10.24 6.92
N PRO A 296 -14.19 -9.08 7.58
CA PRO A 296 -13.51 -8.97 8.87
C PRO A 296 -14.43 -9.12 10.09
N GLY A 297 -15.71 -9.48 9.88
CA GLY A 297 -16.70 -9.67 10.92
C GLY A 297 -16.48 -10.96 11.71
N GLU A 298 -17.05 -11.01 12.91
CA GLU A 298 -16.91 -12.17 13.80
C GLU A 298 -18.00 -13.22 13.57
N LYS A 299 -19.13 -12.82 12.97
CA LYS A 299 -20.21 -13.72 12.61
C LYS A 299 -19.89 -14.49 11.34
N ASP A 300 -20.63 -15.55 11.08
CA ASP A 300 -20.58 -16.19 9.77
C ASP A 300 -20.89 -15.15 8.70
N PRO A 301 -20.05 -15.03 7.65
CA PRO A 301 -20.33 -14.11 6.57
C PRO A 301 -21.69 -14.47 5.96
N PRO A 302 -22.51 -13.48 5.56
CA PRO A 302 -23.78 -13.77 4.92
C PRO A 302 -23.56 -14.69 3.71
N GLU A 303 -24.32 -15.79 3.63
CA GLU A 303 -24.19 -16.80 2.56
C GLU A 303 -24.43 -16.21 1.17
N ASP A 304 -25.08 -15.06 1.09
CA ASP A 304 -25.49 -14.40 -0.14
C ASP A 304 -24.39 -13.51 -0.74
N HIS A 305 -23.25 -14.13 -1.08
CA HIS A 305 -22.22 -13.48 -1.89
C HIS A 305 -22.67 -13.08 -3.29
N GLN A 306 -23.88 -13.48 -3.68
CA GLN A 306 -24.52 -13.08 -4.93
C GLN A 306 -25.19 -11.68 -4.79
N ASN A 307 -25.65 -11.30 -3.59
CA ASN A 307 -26.32 -10.02 -3.31
C ASN A 307 -25.41 -8.87 -2.82
N PHE A 308 -24.08 -9.02 -2.77
CA PHE A 308 -23.21 -7.82 -2.67
C PHE A 308 -23.18 -7.09 -4.02
N THR A 309 -23.21 -5.75 -4.00
CA THR A 309 -23.30 -4.89 -5.19
C THR A 309 -22.25 -5.25 -6.22
N ALA A 310 -22.67 -5.53 -7.46
CA ALA A 310 -21.75 -5.74 -8.57
C ALA A 310 -20.89 -4.47 -8.75
N LEU A 311 -19.58 -4.61 -8.63
CA LEU A 311 -18.60 -3.53 -8.84
C LEU A 311 -17.94 -3.60 -10.22
N ALA A 312 -18.42 -4.52 -11.06
CA ALA A 312 -18.02 -4.59 -12.45
C ALA A 312 -18.45 -3.29 -13.16
N PRO A 313 -17.70 -2.84 -14.17
CA PRO A 313 -18.15 -1.76 -15.02
C PRO A 313 -19.57 -2.02 -15.58
N PRO A 314 -20.39 -0.98 -15.86
CA PRO A 314 -21.82 -1.12 -16.15
C PRO A 314 -22.21 -1.93 -17.40
N GLY A 315 -21.24 -2.40 -18.18
CA GLY A 315 -21.46 -3.19 -19.39
C GLY A 315 -20.16 -3.52 -20.11
N ASP A 316 -20.24 -4.39 -21.13
CA ASP A 316 -19.10 -4.84 -21.95
C ASP A 316 -18.51 -3.71 -22.84
N GLU A 317 -19.26 -2.61 -22.99
CA GLU A 317 -18.80 -1.40 -23.65
C GLU A 317 -17.69 -0.69 -22.86
N PHE A 318 -17.68 -0.79 -21.53
CA PHE A 318 -16.69 -0.16 -20.68
C PHE A 318 -15.37 -0.91 -20.68
N THR A 319 -14.28 -0.16 -20.74
CA THR A 319 -12.92 -0.67 -20.61
C THR A 319 -12.25 -0.05 -19.39
N ILE A 320 -11.69 -0.87 -18.51
CA ILE A 320 -10.87 -0.41 -17.39
C ILE A 320 -9.59 0.22 -17.95
N HIS A 321 -9.35 1.47 -17.57
CA HIS A 321 -8.19 2.27 -18.01
C HIS A 321 -7.19 2.49 -16.88
N ALA A 322 -7.65 2.50 -15.62
CA ALA A 322 -6.79 2.63 -14.46
C ALA A 322 -7.37 1.89 -13.26
N GLU A 323 -6.48 1.24 -12.51
CA GLU A 323 -6.71 0.70 -11.17
C GLU A 323 -5.56 1.19 -10.29
N ILE A 324 -5.90 1.88 -9.20
CA ILE A 324 -4.95 2.60 -8.36
C ILE A 324 -5.27 2.27 -6.90
N VAL A 325 -4.24 1.93 -6.14
CA VAL A 325 -4.34 1.67 -4.69
C VAL A 325 -3.37 2.60 -3.97
N LEU A 326 -3.89 3.35 -2.99
CA LEU A 326 -3.15 4.33 -2.22
C LEU A 326 -3.53 4.23 -0.74
N THR A 327 -2.63 4.64 0.15
CA THR A 327 -2.96 4.89 1.55
C THR A 327 -2.88 6.39 1.80
N VAL A 328 -3.92 6.97 2.40
CA VAL A 328 -4.02 8.41 2.68
C VAL A 328 -4.22 8.65 4.18
N PRO A 329 -3.63 9.73 4.75
CA PRO A 329 -3.63 10.02 6.18
C PRO A 329 -4.90 10.74 6.67
N VAL A 330 -6.06 10.25 6.24
CA VAL A 330 -7.38 10.78 6.62
C VAL A 330 -8.29 9.63 7.01
N GLU A 331 -9.19 9.84 7.97
CA GLU A 331 -10.19 8.82 8.32
C GLU A 331 -11.21 8.64 7.20
N HIS A 332 -11.57 7.40 6.90
CA HIS A 332 -12.34 7.06 5.70
C HIS A 332 -13.66 7.82 5.56
N GLY A 333 -14.32 8.17 6.65
CA GLY A 333 -15.55 8.93 6.61
C GLY A 333 -15.41 10.34 6.07
N LEU A 334 -14.35 11.07 6.42
CA LEU A 334 -14.10 12.40 5.87
C LEU A 334 -13.86 12.33 4.36
N LEU A 335 -13.14 11.30 3.90
CA LEU A 335 -12.93 11.09 2.46
C LEU A 335 -14.24 10.73 1.75
N MET A 336 -15.07 9.88 2.35
CA MET A 336 -16.40 9.56 1.83
C MET A 336 -17.33 10.79 1.79
N GLU A 337 -17.31 11.63 2.83
CA GLU A 337 -18.09 12.87 2.90
C GLU A 337 -17.65 13.86 1.80
N ASN A 338 -16.34 14.00 1.57
CA ASN A 338 -15.80 14.81 0.48
C ASN A 338 -16.17 14.26 -0.91
N LEU A 339 -16.06 12.95 -1.15
CA LEU A 339 -16.46 12.34 -2.44
C LEU A 339 -17.97 12.48 -2.73
N LEU A 340 -18.80 12.56 -1.68
CA LEU A 340 -20.25 12.73 -1.79
C LEU A 340 -20.68 14.20 -1.87
N ASP A 341 -19.75 15.14 -1.92
CA ASP A 341 -20.00 16.57 -2.08
C ASP A 341 -19.40 17.04 -3.42
N LEU A 342 -20.20 17.51 -4.37
CA LEU A 342 -19.66 18.12 -5.59
C LEU A 342 -19.55 19.65 -5.49
N ALA A 343 -20.10 20.27 -4.45
CA ALA A 343 -20.11 21.72 -4.32
C ALA A 343 -18.72 22.29 -4.07
N HIS A 344 -17.78 21.50 -3.51
CA HIS A 344 -16.38 21.91 -3.38
C HIS A 344 -15.63 21.94 -4.72
N ALA A 345 -16.06 21.18 -5.73
CA ALA A 345 -15.28 20.97 -6.95
C ALA A 345 -14.86 22.26 -7.67
N PRO A 346 -15.74 23.27 -7.89
CA PRO A 346 -15.36 24.53 -8.53
C PRO A 346 -14.30 25.34 -7.78
N PHE A 347 -14.11 25.10 -6.48
CA PHE A 347 -13.18 25.82 -5.62
C PHE A 347 -11.87 25.05 -5.43
N THR A 348 -11.96 23.74 -5.28
CA THR A 348 -10.80 22.87 -5.03
C THR A 348 -10.09 22.49 -6.34
N HIS A 349 -10.86 22.16 -7.38
CA HIS A 349 -10.34 21.60 -8.64
C HIS A 349 -10.17 22.64 -9.75
N THR A 350 -9.68 23.82 -9.38
CA THR A 350 -9.48 24.94 -10.33
C THR A 350 -8.31 24.72 -11.29
N SER A 351 -7.35 23.88 -10.92
CA SER A 351 -6.19 23.48 -11.74
C SER A 351 -6.41 22.22 -12.58
N THR A 352 -7.47 21.46 -12.30
CA THR A 352 -7.73 20.15 -12.91
C THR A 352 -8.98 20.19 -13.79
N PHE A 353 -10.16 19.80 -13.29
CA PHE A 353 -11.34 19.56 -14.12
C PHE A 353 -12.50 20.57 -13.94
N ALA A 354 -12.53 21.31 -12.85
CA ALA A 354 -13.69 22.15 -12.48
C ALA A 354 -13.47 23.65 -12.75
N LYS A 355 -12.45 24.01 -13.53
CA LYS A 355 -12.15 25.42 -13.82
C LYS A 355 -13.32 26.10 -14.55
N GLY A 356 -13.92 27.09 -13.89
CA GLY A 356 -15.04 27.87 -14.46
C GLY A 356 -16.42 27.23 -14.27
N TRP A 357 -16.52 26.17 -13.47
CA TRP A 357 -17.80 25.58 -13.07
C TRP A 357 -18.56 26.54 -12.14
N SER A 358 -19.88 26.65 -12.31
CA SER A 358 -20.76 27.26 -11.32
C SER A 358 -21.00 26.32 -10.14
N VAL A 359 -21.28 26.88 -8.96
CA VAL A 359 -21.66 26.06 -7.79
C VAL A 359 -23.01 25.41 -8.07
N PRO A 360 -23.17 24.09 -7.85
CA PRO A 360 -24.49 23.45 -7.89
C PRO A 360 -25.41 24.04 -6.82
N ASP A 361 -26.60 24.49 -7.20
CA ASP A 361 -27.56 25.07 -6.24
C ASP A 361 -28.28 23.98 -5.40
N ARG A 362 -28.35 22.73 -5.90
CA ARG A 362 -28.99 21.59 -5.21
C ARG A 362 -28.55 20.24 -5.76
N VAL A 363 -28.74 19.18 -4.95
CA VAL A 363 -28.65 17.77 -5.38
C VAL A 363 -30.06 17.21 -5.54
N ASP A 364 -30.37 16.71 -6.73
CA ASP A 364 -31.64 16.00 -6.97
C ASP A 364 -31.45 14.51 -6.62
N PHE A 365 -32.13 14.05 -5.57
CA PHE A 365 -32.01 12.67 -5.10
C PHE A 365 -32.62 11.70 -6.09
N LYS A 366 -31.85 10.67 -6.47
CA LYS A 366 -32.36 9.54 -7.26
C LYS A 366 -32.71 8.39 -6.33
N THR A 367 -33.88 7.79 -6.55
CA THR A 367 -34.12 6.42 -6.09
C THR A 367 -33.23 5.50 -6.91
N VAL A 368 -32.21 4.93 -6.29
CA VAL A 368 -31.29 4.00 -6.95
C VAL A 368 -32.05 2.68 -7.19
N LYS A 369 -32.27 2.33 -8.47
CA LYS A 369 -33.04 1.15 -8.90
C LYS A 369 -32.18 -0.12 -9.09
N ASN A 370 -30.99 -0.20 -8.52
CA ASN A 370 -30.22 -1.46 -8.55
C ASN A 370 -30.70 -2.40 -7.43
N ALA A 371 -30.65 -3.72 -7.66
CA ALA A 371 -31.30 -4.71 -6.80
C ALA A 371 -30.84 -4.66 -5.32
N VAL A 372 -29.60 -4.23 -5.06
CA VAL A 372 -29.04 -4.07 -3.70
C VAL A 372 -29.42 -2.72 -3.08
N ALA A 373 -29.48 -1.64 -3.87
CA ALA A 373 -30.03 -0.36 -3.41
C ALA A 373 -31.53 -0.41 -3.16
N GLN A 374 -32.27 -1.34 -3.75
CA GLN A 374 -33.66 -1.63 -3.38
C GLN A 374 -33.77 -2.34 -2.03
N GLN A 375 -32.76 -3.14 -1.65
CA GLN A 375 -32.74 -3.89 -0.38
C GLN A 375 -32.12 -3.10 0.78
N ILE A 376 -31.19 -2.19 0.49
CA ILE A 376 -30.48 -1.40 1.49
C ILE A 376 -30.87 0.08 1.43
N GLY A 377 -31.49 0.59 0.36
CA GLY A 377 -31.93 1.99 0.22
C GLY A 377 -30.88 2.95 -0.38
N GLY A 378 -30.28 2.62 -1.52
CA GLY A 378 -29.11 3.35 -2.05
C GLY A 378 -29.25 4.89 -2.03
N LEU A 379 -28.24 5.56 -1.45
CA LEU A 379 -28.11 7.02 -1.48
C LEU A 379 -27.49 7.41 -2.83
N GLY A 380 -28.33 7.80 -3.78
CA GLY A 380 -27.91 8.32 -5.09
C GLY A 380 -28.37 9.76 -5.30
N GLY A 381 -27.58 10.52 -6.05
CA GLY A 381 -27.91 11.89 -6.43
C GLY A 381 -27.44 12.23 -7.84
N GLU A 382 -28.24 13.06 -8.53
CA GLU A 382 -27.86 13.77 -9.74
C GLU A 382 -27.38 15.18 -9.35
N TRP A 383 -26.20 15.57 -9.83
CA TRP A 383 -25.66 16.89 -9.54
C TRP A 383 -25.95 17.87 -10.67
N GLN A 384 -27.15 18.44 -10.69
CA GLN A 384 -27.52 19.46 -11.66
C GLN A 384 -26.71 20.76 -11.45
N PRO A 385 -26.22 21.43 -12.51
CA PRO A 385 -26.48 21.19 -13.94
C PRO A 385 -25.49 20.21 -14.62
N TYR A 386 -24.63 19.53 -13.86
CA TYR A 386 -23.59 18.66 -14.41
C TYR A 386 -24.12 17.24 -14.68
N PRO A 387 -23.70 16.58 -15.78
CA PRO A 387 -24.03 15.19 -16.09
C PRO A 387 -23.27 14.20 -15.20
N ILE A 388 -23.41 14.33 -13.87
CA ILE A 388 -22.72 13.50 -12.88
C ILE A 388 -23.75 12.80 -11.99
N ASP A 389 -23.78 11.49 -12.12
CA ASP A 389 -24.52 10.60 -11.23
C ASP A 389 -23.57 10.01 -10.20
N MET A 390 -23.90 10.13 -8.92
CA MET A 390 -23.11 9.54 -7.83
C MET A 390 -24.00 8.68 -6.93
N THR A 391 -23.48 7.52 -6.53
CA THR A 391 -24.19 6.57 -5.67
C THR A 391 -23.24 6.05 -4.59
N PHE A 392 -23.64 6.21 -3.34
CA PHE A 392 -23.02 5.51 -2.22
C PHE A 392 -23.50 4.07 -2.14
N GLN A 393 -22.55 3.16 -1.95
CA GLN A 393 -22.77 1.73 -1.74
C GLN A 393 -22.11 1.33 -0.41
N PRO A 394 -22.87 0.77 0.55
CA PRO A 394 -22.32 0.30 1.81
C PRO A 394 -21.23 -0.77 1.63
N PRO A 395 -20.18 -0.77 2.47
CA PRO A 395 -20.01 0.13 3.61
C PRO A 395 -19.19 1.40 3.31
N CYS A 396 -18.44 1.44 2.22
CA CYS A 396 -17.41 2.47 1.98
C CYS A 396 -17.11 2.72 0.50
N MET A 397 -18.11 2.61 -0.36
CA MET A 397 -17.93 2.69 -1.81
C MET A 397 -18.73 3.85 -2.40
N VAL A 398 -18.14 4.56 -3.36
CA VAL A 398 -18.82 5.56 -4.19
C VAL A 398 -18.64 5.17 -5.65
N LEU A 399 -19.76 5.01 -6.35
CA LEU A 399 -19.81 4.83 -7.79
C LEU A 399 -20.24 6.14 -8.41
N SER A 400 -19.49 6.61 -9.42
CA SER A 400 -19.89 7.76 -10.22
C SER A 400 -19.91 7.43 -11.71
N GLN A 401 -20.88 8.01 -12.41
CA GLN A 401 -20.95 8.01 -13.86
C GLN A 401 -21.05 9.45 -14.35
N ILE A 402 -20.06 9.84 -15.14
CA ILE A 402 -19.91 11.20 -15.68
C ILE A 402 -20.15 11.14 -17.18
N GLY A 403 -21.17 11.84 -17.65
CA GLY A 403 -21.42 12.06 -19.07
C GLY A 403 -20.47 13.11 -19.65
N LEU A 404 -19.92 12.86 -20.83
CA LEU A 404 -18.99 13.73 -21.52
C LEU A 404 -19.53 14.10 -22.90
N VAL A 405 -19.84 15.38 -23.12
CA VAL A 405 -20.31 15.86 -24.43
C VAL A 405 -19.15 15.88 -25.45
N LYS A 406 -17.93 16.16 -24.98
CA LYS A 406 -16.65 15.94 -25.69
C LYS A 406 -15.64 15.31 -24.74
N PRO A 407 -14.59 14.60 -25.21
CA PRO A 407 -13.59 14.01 -24.33
C PRO A 407 -12.96 15.08 -23.43
N GLY A 408 -13.13 14.93 -22.11
CA GLY A 408 -12.61 15.88 -21.12
C GLY A 408 -13.39 17.18 -20.97
N GLN A 409 -14.59 17.32 -21.56
CA GLN A 409 -15.47 18.47 -21.34
C GLN A 409 -16.84 18.02 -20.83
N VAL A 410 -17.17 18.52 -19.64
CA VAL A 410 -18.49 18.44 -19.02
C VAL A 410 -19.24 19.71 -19.42
N GLU A 411 -20.35 19.59 -20.16
CA GLU A 411 -21.22 20.73 -20.47
C GLU A 411 -22.33 20.81 -19.42
N ALA A 412 -22.56 22.01 -18.89
CA ALA A 412 -23.68 22.27 -17.98
C ALA A 412 -25.01 22.12 -18.72
N GLU A 413 -26.08 21.80 -17.97
CA GLU A 413 -27.48 21.63 -18.40
C GLU A 413 -27.77 20.32 -19.15
N THR A 414 -26.88 19.32 -19.04
CA THR A 414 -27.06 17.99 -19.67
C THR A 414 -27.09 16.91 -18.60
N ARG A 415 -27.88 15.84 -18.79
CA ARG A 415 -27.87 14.67 -17.89
C ARG A 415 -26.81 13.66 -18.34
N ALA A 416 -26.32 12.86 -17.39
CA ALA A 416 -25.38 11.77 -17.71
C ALA A 416 -25.97 10.82 -18.78
N SER A 417 -27.26 10.47 -18.65
CA SER A 417 -27.97 9.58 -19.60
C SER A 417 -28.06 10.11 -21.02
N ASP A 418 -27.90 11.41 -21.21
CA ASP A 418 -28.12 12.09 -22.49
C ASP A 418 -26.79 12.27 -23.25
N CYS A 419 -25.67 11.79 -22.68
CA CYS A 419 -24.33 11.87 -23.26
C CYS A 419 -23.99 10.61 -24.07
N ASP A 420 -23.23 10.77 -25.15
CA ASP A 420 -22.77 9.64 -26.00
C ASP A 420 -21.54 8.91 -25.42
N ARG A 421 -20.89 9.49 -24.42
CA ARG A 421 -19.63 9.01 -23.84
C ARG A 421 -19.66 9.15 -22.34
N HIS A 422 -19.12 8.15 -21.67
CA HIS A 422 -19.16 8.06 -20.21
C HIS A 422 -17.81 7.68 -19.62
N LEU A 423 -17.54 8.34 -18.50
CA LEU A 423 -16.51 7.97 -17.54
C LEU A 423 -17.21 7.36 -16.32
N HIS A 424 -16.89 6.11 -16.02
CA HIS A 424 -17.32 5.41 -14.82
C HIS A 424 -16.17 5.32 -13.83
N GLN A 425 -16.39 5.77 -12.60
CA GLN A 425 -15.40 5.70 -11.52
C GLN A 425 -15.95 4.92 -10.32
N LEU A 426 -15.08 4.12 -9.73
CA LEU A 426 -15.31 3.46 -8.45
C LEU A 426 -14.25 3.96 -7.46
N HIS A 427 -14.71 4.48 -6.34
CA HIS A 427 -13.88 4.82 -5.18
C HIS A 427 -14.26 3.89 -4.02
N VAL A 428 -13.27 3.24 -3.40
CA VAL A 428 -13.44 2.45 -2.17
C VAL A 428 -12.55 3.07 -1.09
N CYS A 429 -13.14 3.59 -0.03
CA CYS A 429 -12.44 4.23 1.08
C CYS A 429 -12.40 3.30 2.29
N LEU A 430 -11.46 2.35 2.31
CA LEU A 430 -11.38 1.34 3.36
C LEU A 430 -10.86 1.91 4.68
N PRO A 431 -11.47 1.60 5.83
CA PRO A 431 -10.92 1.95 7.13
C PRO A 431 -9.64 1.16 7.40
N ALA A 432 -8.46 1.79 7.23
CA ALA A 432 -7.18 1.13 7.44
C ALA A 432 -6.84 1.05 8.93
N LYS A 433 -6.42 2.16 9.54
CA LYS A 433 -6.26 2.35 11.00
C LYS A 433 -6.78 3.73 11.39
N ASP A 434 -6.68 4.10 12.66
CA ASP A 434 -7.18 5.40 13.11
C ASP A 434 -6.54 6.56 12.32
N GLY A 435 -7.38 7.37 11.68
CA GLY A 435 -6.94 8.48 10.84
C GLY A 435 -6.25 8.09 9.53
N GLU A 436 -6.33 6.83 9.08
CA GLU A 436 -5.80 6.41 7.79
C GLU A 436 -6.83 5.61 6.97
N THR A 437 -6.78 5.79 5.65
CA THR A 437 -7.67 5.14 4.69
C THR A 437 -6.87 4.47 3.60
N ARG A 438 -7.22 3.23 3.27
CA ARG A 438 -6.76 2.59 2.02
C ARG A 438 -7.79 2.89 0.93
N LEU A 439 -7.38 3.70 -0.04
CA LEU A 439 -8.20 4.12 -1.18
C LEU A 439 -7.94 3.22 -2.38
N LEU A 440 -8.99 2.60 -2.91
CA LEU A 440 -8.96 1.96 -4.24
C LEU A 440 -9.74 2.83 -5.20
N TYR A 441 -9.14 3.12 -6.35
CA TYR A 441 -9.74 3.88 -7.43
C TYR A 441 -9.69 3.07 -8.72
N ARG A 442 -10.85 2.87 -9.36
CA ARG A 442 -10.95 2.26 -10.69
C ARG A 442 -11.64 3.23 -11.64
N MET A 443 -11.01 3.43 -12.79
CA MET A 443 -11.51 4.26 -13.87
C MET A 443 -11.82 3.44 -15.10
N SER A 444 -13.04 3.56 -15.62
CA SER A 444 -13.48 2.87 -16.85
C SER A 444 -14.12 3.85 -17.82
N LEU A 445 -13.85 3.68 -19.11
CA LEU A 445 -14.40 4.51 -20.19
C LEU A 445 -15.13 3.60 -21.18
N ASP A 446 -16.31 4.02 -21.66
CA ASP A 446 -17.00 3.35 -22.78
C ASP A 446 -16.43 3.77 -24.15
N PHE A 447 -15.65 4.85 -24.17
CA PHE A 447 -14.91 5.36 -25.31
C PHE A 447 -13.40 5.12 -25.16
N ALA A 448 -12.65 5.42 -26.23
CA ALA A 448 -11.18 5.37 -26.24
C ALA A 448 -10.57 4.01 -25.83
N LYS A 449 -11.21 2.87 -26.16
CA LYS A 449 -10.70 1.51 -25.85
C LYS A 449 -9.26 1.23 -26.30
N PHE A 450 -8.74 1.96 -27.28
CA PHE A 450 -7.36 1.85 -27.73
C PHE A 450 -6.35 2.47 -26.75
N ALA A 451 -6.78 3.46 -25.95
CA ALA A 451 -5.93 4.26 -25.10
C ALA A 451 -5.25 3.43 -24.01
N LYS A 452 -5.90 2.38 -23.48
CA LYS A 452 -5.27 1.46 -22.50
C LYS A 452 -3.99 0.78 -22.99
N ASN A 453 -3.81 0.67 -24.31
CA ASN A 453 -2.64 0.02 -24.90
C ASN A 453 -1.51 1.02 -25.23
N LEU A 454 -1.73 2.31 -24.98
CA LEU A 454 -0.70 3.32 -25.20
C LEU A 454 0.39 3.18 -24.13
N PRO A 455 1.68 3.26 -24.52
CA PRO A 455 2.76 3.19 -23.56
C PRO A 455 2.67 4.34 -22.56
N PHE A 456 2.95 4.05 -21.29
CA PHE A 456 2.92 5.00 -20.16
C PHE A 456 1.55 5.62 -19.82
N VAL A 457 0.46 5.12 -20.41
CA VAL A 457 -0.89 5.65 -20.13
C VAL A 457 -1.30 5.40 -18.67
N SER A 458 -0.87 4.28 -18.10
CA SER A 458 -1.10 3.94 -16.69
C SER A 458 -0.45 4.95 -15.75
N GLU A 459 0.77 5.38 -16.06
CA GLU A 459 1.52 6.38 -15.30
C GLU A 459 0.86 7.75 -15.43
N PHE A 460 0.40 8.12 -16.63
CA PHE A 460 -0.37 9.34 -16.85
C PHE A 460 -1.64 9.37 -15.99
N TRP A 461 -2.43 8.29 -15.98
CA TRP A 461 -3.64 8.22 -15.16
C TRP A 461 -3.35 8.25 -13.66
N LYS A 462 -2.24 7.62 -13.23
CA LYS A 462 -1.78 7.68 -11.85
C LYS A 462 -1.41 9.11 -11.44
N GLU A 463 -0.68 9.82 -12.28
CA GLU A 463 -0.29 11.21 -11.99
C GLU A 463 -1.49 12.14 -11.91
N LEU A 464 -2.43 12.01 -12.86
CA LEU A 464 -3.67 12.78 -12.83
C LEU A 464 -4.51 12.49 -11.58
N ALA A 465 -4.65 11.21 -11.21
CA ALA A 465 -5.37 10.82 -10.01
C ALA A 465 -4.70 11.35 -8.74
N ASN A 466 -3.37 11.28 -8.65
CA ASN A 466 -2.60 11.84 -7.53
C ASN A 466 -2.76 13.37 -7.44
N GLN A 467 -2.79 14.06 -8.57
CA GLN A 467 -2.99 15.51 -8.59
C GLN A 467 -4.38 15.88 -8.06
N VAL A 468 -5.44 15.26 -8.58
CA VAL A 468 -6.82 15.52 -8.13
C VAL A 468 -7.00 15.18 -6.66
N LEU A 469 -6.56 13.97 -6.25
CA LEU A 469 -6.63 13.54 -4.86
C LEU A 469 -5.81 14.45 -3.93
N GLY A 470 -4.68 14.98 -4.40
CA GLY A 470 -3.85 15.91 -3.65
C GLY A 470 -4.55 17.24 -3.35
N GLU A 471 -5.37 17.75 -4.28
CA GLU A 471 -6.16 18.96 -4.08
C GLU A 471 -7.22 18.76 -2.96
N ASP A 472 -7.88 17.60 -2.96
CA ASP A 472 -8.85 17.24 -1.91
C ASP A 472 -8.18 16.97 -0.56
N LEU A 473 -7.07 16.23 -0.58
CA LEU A 473 -6.42 15.71 0.62
C LEU A 473 -5.99 16.85 1.55
N VAL A 474 -5.49 17.97 1.01
CA VAL A 474 -5.10 19.15 1.79
C VAL A 474 -6.29 19.69 2.62
N LEU A 475 -7.50 19.66 2.07
CA LEU A 475 -8.70 20.14 2.73
C LEU A 475 -9.18 19.16 3.80
N VAL A 476 -9.29 17.87 3.46
CA VAL A 476 -9.78 16.85 4.40
C VAL A 476 -8.78 16.55 5.51
N GLU A 477 -7.47 16.68 5.29
CA GLU A 477 -6.47 16.65 6.36
C GLU A 477 -6.64 17.82 7.34
N GLY A 478 -7.00 19.00 6.82
CA GLY A 478 -7.36 20.16 7.64
C GLY A 478 -8.59 19.89 8.51
N GLN A 479 -9.64 19.31 7.93
CA GLN A 479 -10.83 18.90 8.66
C GLN A 479 -10.52 17.82 9.71
N GLN A 480 -9.70 16.82 9.38
CA GLN A 480 -9.26 15.78 10.31
C GLN A 480 -8.53 16.38 11.52
N ARG A 481 -7.60 17.33 11.30
CA ARG A 481 -6.91 18.03 12.38
C ARG A 481 -7.89 18.79 13.28
N ASN A 482 -8.86 19.49 12.66
CA ASN A 482 -9.85 20.25 13.40
C ASN A 482 -10.78 19.36 14.21
N MET A 483 -11.22 18.24 13.64
CA MET A 483 -12.05 17.23 14.30
C MET A 483 -11.32 16.60 15.49
N LYS A 484 -10.02 16.29 15.34
CA LYS A 484 -9.17 15.82 16.45
C LYS A 484 -9.00 16.87 17.56
N ALA A 485 -9.09 18.16 17.23
CA ALA A 485 -9.10 19.26 18.19
C ALA A 485 -10.48 19.52 18.83
N GLY A 486 -11.50 18.69 18.53
CA GLY A 486 -12.84 18.79 19.10
C GLY A 486 -13.78 19.75 18.36
N MET A 487 -13.40 20.25 17.17
CA MET A 487 -14.32 21.03 16.34
C MET A 487 -15.33 20.12 15.64
N ASP A 488 -16.56 20.62 15.53
CA ASP A 488 -17.62 19.96 14.79
C ASP A 488 -17.55 20.34 13.30
N VAL A 489 -17.20 19.35 12.46
CA VAL A 489 -17.15 19.50 10.99
C VAL A 489 -18.55 19.62 10.36
N TRP A 490 -19.63 19.39 11.12
CA TRP A 490 -21.03 19.47 10.69
C TRP A 490 -21.84 20.52 11.43
N SER A 491 -21.21 21.59 11.90
CA SER A 491 -21.89 22.64 12.69
C SER A 491 -23.05 23.32 11.97
N ASN A 492 -22.98 23.52 10.64
CA ASN A 492 -23.97 24.25 9.86
C ASN A 492 -24.15 23.64 8.45
N PRO A 493 -24.78 22.46 8.33
CA PRO A 493 -24.99 21.83 7.02
C PRO A 493 -25.98 22.63 6.17
N VAL A 494 -25.75 22.67 4.87
CA VAL A 494 -26.58 23.34 3.87
C VAL A 494 -27.15 22.34 2.85
N ALA A 495 -27.89 22.83 1.84
CA ALA A 495 -28.70 21.98 0.98
C ALA A 495 -27.88 20.95 0.16
N TYR A 496 -26.69 21.31 -0.33
CA TYR A 496 -25.83 20.42 -1.11
C TYR A 496 -25.13 19.35 -0.25
N ASP A 497 -25.06 19.53 1.07
CA ASP A 497 -24.46 18.57 2.01
C ASP A 497 -25.32 17.33 2.28
N LYS A 498 -26.54 17.29 1.75
CA LYS A 498 -27.57 16.32 2.17
C LYS A 498 -27.14 14.86 1.95
N LEU A 499 -26.32 14.56 0.94
CA LEU A 499 -25.74 13.22 0.76
C LEU A 499 -24.71 12.87 1.84
N GLY A 500 -23.77 13.77 2.13
CA GLY A 500 -22.78 13.60 3.20
C GLY A 500 -23.42 13.42 4.58
N VAL A 501 -24.44 14.25 4.90
CA VAL A 501 -25.20 14.13 6.16
C VAL A 501 -25.92 12.78 6.26
N ARG A 502 -26.53 12.29 5.18
CA ARG A 502 -27.22 10.98 5.18
C ARG A 502 -26.23 9.82 5.34
N TYR A 503 -25.09 9.87 4.64
CA TYR A 503 -24.00 8.91 4.83
C TYR A 503 -23.53 8.89 6.29
N ARG A 504 -23.27 10.05 6.89
CA ARG A 504 -22.82 10.14 8.28
C ARG A 504 -23.83 9.55 9.26
N ARG A 505 -25.12 9.88 9.10
CA ARG A 505 -26.21 9.29 9.93
C ARG A 505 -26.25 7.78 9.80
N TRP A 506 -26.17 7.25 8.58
CA TRP A 506 -26.12 5.81 8.35
C TRP A 506 -24.89 5.18 9.02
N ARG A 507 -23.69 5.72 8.80
CA ARG A 507 -22.44 5.21 9.38
C ARG A 507 -22.51 5.19 10.90
N THR A 508 -22.90 6.30 11.52
CA THR A 508 -23.08 6.38 12.98
C THR A 508 -24.14 5.41 13.48
N GLY A 509 -25.25 5.27 12.75
CA GLY A 509 -26.32 4.33 13.07
C GLY A 509 -25.87 2.87 13.01
N VAL A 510 -25.05 2.50 12.04
CA VAL A 510 -24.47 1.14 11.95
C VAL A 510 -23.39 0.94 13.00
N GLN A 511 -22.48 1.90 13.18
CA GLN A 511 -21.34 1.76 14.08
C GLN A 511 -21.74 1.74 15.56
N TYR A 512 -22.75 2.53 15.96
CA TYR A 512 -23.15 2.74 17.35
C TYR A 512 -24.62 2.41 17.66
N GLY A 513 -25.43 2.00 16.65
CA GLY A 513 -26.86 1.75 16.78
C GLY A 513 -27.29 0.33 16.38
N ASN A 514 -28.60 0.15 16.13
CA ASN A 514 -29.23 -1.14 15.87
C ASN A 514 -28.65 -1.82 14.60
N PRO A 515 -28.11 -3.05 14.68
CA PRO A 515 -27.62 -3.81 13.52
C PRO A 515 -28.64 -4.01 12.39
N SER A 516 -29.93 -3.78 12.63
CA SER A 516 -30.98 -3.80 11.59
C SER A 516 -30.83 -2.71 10.53
N LEU A 517 -30.07 -1.63 10.79
CA LEU A 517 -29.78 -0.57 9.81
C LEU A 517 -28.82 -1.03 8.69
N ARG A 518 -28.32 -2.26 8.74
CA ARG A 518 -27.58 -2.90 7.62
C ARG A 518 -28.40 -2.95 6.33
N SER A 519 -29.74 -2.92 6.43
CA SER A 519 -30.68 -2.96 5.29
C SER A 519 -31.51 -1.67 5.14
N GLU A 520 -31.26 -0.61 5.92
CA GLU A 520 -32.11 0.59 5.91
C GLU A 520 -31.29 1.88 5.68
N LEU A 521 -31.25 2.32 4.44
CA LEU A 521 -30.98 3.67 3.96
C LEU A 521 -32.30 4.20 3.36
N THR A 522 -33.35 4.33 4.14
CA THR A 522 -34.64 4.81 3.61
C THR A 522 -34.52 6.27 3.13
N ILE A 523 -35.03 6.54 1.92
CA ILE A 523 -34.92 7.83 1.22
C ILE A 523 -35.88 8.91 1.78
N GLU A 524 -36.76 8.59 2.74
CA GLU A 524 -37.78 9.52 3.24
C GLU A 524 -37.24 10.90 3.68
#